data_AF-A0A6J4P3I2-F1
#
_entry.id   AF-A0A6J4P3I2-F1
#
_cell.length_a   1.000
_cell.length_b   1.000
_cell.length_c   1.000
_cell.angle_alpha   90.00
_cell.angle_beta   90.00
_cell.angle_gamma   90.00
#
_symmetry.space_group_name_H-M   'P 1'
#
loop_
_entity.id
_entity.type
_entity.pdbx_description
1 polymer ?
#
loop_
_entity_poly.entity_id
_entity_poly.type
_entity_poly.pdbx_seq_one_letter_code
_entity_poly.pdbx_strand_id
1 'polypeptide(L)'
;GQNRMEGTVISDAVNLASRVESLTKNYGVSLLITQETYSRLENPSHYAIRTLDTVKVKGKSEAVTVYEVFDCDRPEIKEGKLATLQLFAEALEIYSEGKLAKAGRLFSECWRQNQGDRAAKIYWERCQSGLVATED
;
A
#
# COMPACT_ATOMS: atom_id res chain seq x y z
N GLY A 1 28.21 -13.93 -34.91
CA GLY A 1 28.12 -13.70 -33.46
C GLY A 1 27.47 -12.37 -33.21
N GLN A 2 26.35 -12.34 -32.49
CA GLN A 2 25.84 -11.12 -31.86
C GLN A 2 25.15 -11.53 -30.56
N ASN A 3 25.93 -11.45 -29.50
CA ASN A 3 25.50 -11.63 -28.13
C ASN A 3 24.78 -10.32 -27.75
N ARG A 4 23.45 -10.29 -27.87
CA ARG A 4 22.63 -9.19 -27.35
C ARG A 4 22.27 -9.56 -25.91
N MET A 5 23.03 -9.01 -24.96
CA MET A 5 22.60 -8.89 -23.57
C MET A 5 21.39 -7.95 -23.56
N GLU A 6 20.18 -8.51 -23.49
CA GLU A 6 18.93 -7.74 -23.42
C GLU A 6 18.73 -7.18 -22.01
N GLY A 7 18.52 -5.86 -21.94
CA GLY A 7 18.39 -5.07 -20.71
C GLY A 7 17.11 -5.36 -19.92
N THR A 8 17.11 -6.48 -19.19
CA THR A 8 15.99 -6.94 -18.34
C THR A 8 15.86 -6.09 -17.06
N VAL A 9 16.97 -5.62 -16.50
CA VAL A 9 16.99 -4.91 -15.21
C VAL A 9 16.30 -3.54 -15.27
N ILE A 10 16.44 -2.82 -16.38
CA ILE A 10 15.82 -1.49 -16.55
C ILE A 10 14.31 -1.63 -16.78
N SER A 11 13.87 -2.65 -17.51
CA SER A 11 12.45 -2.86 -17.83
C SER A 11 11.61 -3.21 -16.59
N ASP A 12 12.13 -4.07 -15.71
CA ASP A 12 11.42 -4.46 -14.47
C ASP A 12 11.37 -3.32 -13.46
N ALA A 13 12.45 -2.56 -13.31
CA ALA A 13 12.50 -1.39 -12.44
C ALA A 13 11.54 -0.30 -12.91
N VAL A 14 11.45 -0.05 -14.22
CA VAL A 14 10.52 0.94 -14.81
C VAL A 14 9.06 0.49 -14.70
N ASN A 15 8.75 -0.80 -14.90
CA ASN A 15 7.40 -1.34 -14.71
C ASN A 15 6.96 -1.33 -13.24
N LEU A 16 7.87 -1.60 -12.30
CA LEU A 16 7.60 -1.45 -10.87
C LEU A 16 7.42 0.02 -10.51
N ALA A 17 8.29 0.90 -10.99
CA ALA A 17 8.22 2.34 -10.71
C ALA A 17 6.94 2.98 -11.25
N SER A 18 6.52 2.66 -12.49
CA SER A 18 5.26 3.20 -13.05
C SER A 18 4.02 2.70 -12.32
N ARG A 19 4.05 1.46 -11.82
CA ARG A 19 2.96 0.89 -11.02
C ARG A 19 2.94 1.46 -9.60
N VAL A 20 4.10 1.64 -8.97
CA VAL A 20 4.24 2.34 -7.67
C VAL A 20 3.84 3.81 -7.80
N GLU A 21 4.16 4.50 -8.90
CA GLU A 21 3.72 5.88 -9.18
C GLU A 21 2.21 5.97 -9.43
N SER A 22 1.64 4.95 -10.09
CA SER A 22 0.19 4.86 -10.20
C SER A 22 -0.45 4.66 -8.82
N LEU A 23 0.19 3.87 -7.93
CA LEU A 23 -0.27 3.67 -6.56
C LEU A 23 -0.11 4.92 -5.68
N THR A 24 0.97 5.70 -5.80
CA THR A 24 1.12 6.99 -5.08
C THR A 24 -0.01 7.95 -5.45
N LYS A 25 -0.30 8.11 -6.76
CA LYS A 25 -1.38 8.97 -7.25
C LYS A 25 -2.76 8.47 -6.82
N ASN A 26 -2.96 7.15 -6.86
CA ASN A 26 -4.24 6.55 -6.51
C ASN A 26 -4.51 6.68 -5.00
N TYR A 27 -3.54 6.31 -4.15
CA TYR A 27 -3.70 6.38 -2.69
C TYR A 27 -3.54 7.79 -2.12
N GLY A 28 -2.97 8.74 -2.89
CA GLY A 28 -2.76 10.12 -2.47
C GLY A 28 -1.70 10.27 -1.37
N VAL A 29 -0.66 9.45 -1.44
CA VAL A 29 0.42 9.39 -0.46
C VAL A 29 1.69 10.05 -0.99
N SER A 30 2.44 10.73 -0.12
CA SER A 30 3.58 11.57 -0.50
C SER A 30 4.83 10.77 -0.87
N LEU A 31 5.05 9.63 -0.22
CA LEU A 31 6.24 8.79 -0.42
C LEU A 31 5.90 7.31 -0.25
N LEU A 32 6.27 6.52 -1.26
CA LEU A 32 6.25 5.06 -1.20
C LEU A 32 7.67 4.51 -1.30
N ILE A 33 7.95 3.49 -0.51
CA ILE A 33 9.17 2.70 -0.58
C ILE A 33 8.83 1.22 -0.75
N THR A 34 9.71 0.47 -1.39
CA THR A 34 9.53 -0.98 -1.56
C THR A 34 10.07 -1.74 -0.35
N GLN A 35 9.70 -3.02 -0.24
CA GLN A 35 10.30 -3.94 0.72
C GLN A 35 11.83 -3.92 0.70
N GLU A 36 12.46 -3.87 -0.48
CA GLU A 36 13.91 -3.84 -0.59
C GLU A 36 14.51 -2.58 0.04
N THR A 37 13.92 -1.42 -0.19
CA THR A 37 14.35 -0.16 0.44
C THR A 37 14.11 -0.21 1.94
N TYR A 38 12.93 -0.67 2.39
CA TYR A 38 12.59 -0.78 3.80
C TYR A 38 13.57 -1.68 4.57
N SER A 39 13.91 -2.86 4.02
CA SER A 39 14.84 -3.81 4.64
C SER A 39 16.28 -3.31 4.74
N ARG A 40 16.64 -2.24 4.02
CA ARG A 40 17.98 -1.62 4.06
C ARG A 40 18.06 -0.40 4.97
N LEU A 41 16.95 0.00 5.60
CA LEU A 41 16.96 1.08 6.58
C LEU A 41 17.64 0.60 7.86
N GLU A 42 18.60 1.38 8.37
CA GLU A 42 19.29 1.04 9.62
C GLU A 42 18.36 1.17 10.84
N ASN A 43 17.48 2.18 10.84
CA ASN A 43 16.58 2.48 11.97
C ASN A 43 15.15 2.78 11.47
N PRO A 44 14.40 1.79 10.95
CA PRO A 44 13.06 2.01 10.39
C PRO A 44 12.07 2.57 11.41
N SER A 45 12.27 2.32 12.72
CA SER A 45 11.43 2.85 13.81
C SER A 45 11.54 4.37 14.01
N HIS A 46 12.55 5.03 13.42
CA HIS A 46 12.67 6.49 13.45
C HIS A 46 11.74 7.20 12.46
N TYR A 47 11.10 6.44 11.57
CA TYR A 47 10.23 6.95 10.53
C TYR A 47 8.79 6.52 10.77
N ALA A 48 7.85 7.37 10.41
CA ALA A 48 6.44 7.03 10.39
C ALA A 48 6.15 6.22 9.12
N ILE A 49 6.17 4.89 9.26
CA ILE A 49 6.03 3.94 8.15
C ILE A 49 4.90 2.96 8.42
N ARG A 50 4.12 2.64 7.39
CA ARG A 50 3.16 1.53 7.42
C ARG A 50 3.14 0.76 6.11
N THR A 51 2.77 -0.52 6.19
CA THR A 51 2.44 -1.28 4.99
C THR A 51 1.24 -0.66 4.29
N LEU A 52 1.33 -0.47 2.98
CA LEU A 52 0.23 0.08 2.19
C LEU A 52 -0.40 -0.95 1.25
N ASP A 53 0.41 -1.75 0.55
CA ASP A 53 -0.08 -2.69 -0.45
C ASP A 53 0.94 -3.81 -0.74
N THR A 54 0.49 -4.89 -1.37
CA THR A 54 1.35 -5.99 -1.84
C THR A 54 1.07 -6.25 -3.32
N VAL A 55 2.06 -5.97 -4.16
CA VAL A 55 1.91 -5.99 -5.62
C VAL A 55 2.66 -7.18 -6.22
N LYS A 56 1.96 -8.01 -7.02
CA LYS A 56 2.62 -9.02 -7.85
C LYS A 56 3.21 -8.37 -9.10
N VAL A 57 4.52 -8.47 -9.27
CA VAL A 57 5.22 -7.98 -10.47
C VAL A 57 5.17 -9.07 -11.54
N LYS A 58 4.69 -8.73 -12.75
CA LYS A 58 4.63 -9.66 -13.87
C LYS A 58 6.06 -10.10 -14.23
N GLY A 59 6.35 -11.40 -14.13
CA GLY A 59 7.68 -11.96 -14.40
C GLY A 59 8.53 -12.27 -13.17
N LYS A 60 8.11 -11.88 -11.96
CA LYS A 60 8.72 -12.32 -10.70
C LYS A 60 7.76 -13.23 -9.92
N SER A 61 8.32 -14.29 -9.34
CA SER A 61 7.57 -15.25 -8.51
C SER A 61 7.05 -14.63 -7.21
N GLU A 62 7.76 -13.60 -6.72
CA GLU A 62 7.54 -13.01 -5.41
C GLU A 62 6.74 -11.72 -5.49
N ALA A 63 5.78 -11.57 -4.58
CA ALA A 63 5.04 -10.33 -4.42
C ALA A 63 5.91 -9.30 -3.70
N VAL A 64 5.82 -8.03 -4.11
CA VAL A 64 6.58 -6.94 -3.53
C VAL A 64 5.64 -6.12 -2.63
N THR A 65 5.96 -6.08 -1.35
CA THR A 65 5.29 -5.18 -0.39
C THR A 65 5.75 -3.75 -0.61
N VAL A 66 4.79 -2.83 -0.53
CA VAL A 66 4.99 -1.39 -0.64
C VAL A 66 4.58 -0.74 0.66
N TYR A 67 5.42 0.16 1.14
CA TYR A 67 5.25 0.89 2.39
C TYR A 67 5.05 2.35 2.10
N GLU A 68 4.15 2.97 2.86
CA GLU A 68 3.98 4.41 2.92
C GLU A 68 4.89 4.99 4.00
N VAL A 69 5.65 6.03 3.65
CA VAL A 69 6.37 6.88 4.60
C VAL A 69 5.61 8.20 4.70
N PHE A 70 5.08 8.52 5.87
CA PHE A 70 4.14 9.63 6.06
C PHE A 70 4.62 10.67 7.08
N ASP A 71 5.94 10.79 7.26
CA ASP A 71 6.54 11.77 8.17
C ASP A 71 6.21 13.23 7.82
N CYS A 72 6.03 13.52 6.52
CA CYS A 72 5.74 14.85 6.00
C CYS A 72 4.25 15.21 5.97
N ASP A 73 3.37 14.32 6.43
CA ASP A 73 1.94 14.62 6.51
C ASP A 73 1.67 15.71 7.55
N ARG A 74 0.52 16.40 7.40
CA ARG A 74 0.04 17.33 8.42
C ARG A 74 -0.03 16.62 9.79
N PRO A 75 0.34 17.28 10.91
CA PRO A 75 0.40 16.64 12.22
C PRO A 75 -0.85 15.83 12.58
N GLU A 76 -2.04 16.41 12.37
CA GLU A 76 -3.32 15.72 12.63
C GLU A 76 -3.54 14.45 11.78
N ILE A 77 -3.06 14.42 10.52
CA ILE A 77 -3.15 13.24 9.66
C ILE A 77 -2.14 12.19 10.10
N LYS A 78 -0.91 12.62 10.41
CA LYS A 78 0.17 11.74 10.89
C LYS A 78 -0.21 11.06 12.20
N GLU A 79 -0.70 11.83 13.18
CA GLU A 79 -1.16 11.32 14.46
C GLU A 79 -2.34 10.35 14.29
N GLY A 80 -3.31 10.69 13.43
CA GLY A 80 -4.40 9.80 13.08
C GLY A 80 -3.92 8.48 12.48
N LYS A 81 -2.96 8.52 11.54
CA LYS A 81 -2.38 7.31 10.92
C LYS A 81 -1.62 6.45 11.94
N LEU A 82 -0.91 7.08 12.88
CA LEU A 82 -0.24 6.38 13.99
C LEU A 82 -1.25 5.72 14.93
N ALA A 83 -2.34 6.40 15.27
CA ALA A 83 -3.40 5.87 16.13
C ALA A 83 -4.12 4.66 15.49
N THR A 84 -4.29 4.68 14.17
CA THR A 84 -4.94 3.60 13.41
C THR A 84 -3.96 2.58 12.81
N LEU A 85 -2.67 2.63 13.16
CA LEU A 85 -1.62 1.86 12.49
C LEU A 85 -1.89 0.35 12.50
N GLN A 86 -2.17 -0.19 13.69
CA GLN A 86 -2.46 -1.62 13.88
C GLN A 86 -3.78 -2.02 13.22
N LEU A 87 -4.80 -1.16 13.34
CA LEU A 87 -6.11 -1.38 12.76
C LEU A 87 -6.04 -1.48 11.22
N PHE A 88 -5.25 -0.60 10.61
CA PHE A 88 -5.03 -0.59 9.17
C PHE A 88 -4.26 -1.83 8.69
N ALA A 89 -3.23 -2.25 9.44
CA ALA A 89 -2.49 -3.48 9.14
C ALA A 89 -3.40 -4.73 9.22
N GLU A 90 -4.20 -4.86 10.28
CA GLU A 90 -5.17 -5.97 10.41
C GLU A 90 -6.19 -5.94 9.26
N ALA A 91 -6.67 -4.74 8.87
CA ALA A 91 -7.59 -4.59 7.77
C ALA A 91 -6.99 -5.07 6.44
N LEU A 92 -5.71 -4.78 6.17
CA LEU A 92 -5.00 -5.27 4.99
C LEU A 92 -4.85 -6.80 4.97
N GLU A 93 -4.52 -7.41 6.11
CA GLU A 93 -4.41 -8.88 6.22
C GLU A 93 -5.75 -9.54 5.89
N ILE A 94 -6.83 -9.10 6.52
CA ILE A 94 -8.19 -9.61 6.27
C ILE A 94 -8.63 -9.36 4.83
N TYR A 95 -8.27 -8.20 4.26
CA TYR A 95 -8.55 -7.87 2.87
C TYR A 95 -7.85 -8.83 1.91
N SER A 96 -6.60 -9.20 2.20
CA SER A 96 -5.82 -10.13 1.38
C SER A 96 -6.40 -11.55 1.37
N GLU A 97 -7.14 -11.93 2.42
CA GLU A 97 -7.90 -13.18 2.50
C GLU A 97 -9.25 -13.15 1.77
N GLY A 98 -9.62 -12.01 1.15
CA GLY A 98 -10.90 -11.85 0.46
C GLY A 98 -12.10 -11.63 1.39
N LYS A 99 -11.89 -11.43 2.70
CA LYS A 99 -12.95 -11.21 3.69
C LYS A 99 -13.42 -9.74 3.70
N LEU A 100 -14.00 -9.30 2.58
CA LEU A 100 -14.32 -7.89 2.30
C LEU A 100 -15.21 -7.23 3.35
N ALA A 101 -16.22 -7.92 3.88
CA ALA A 101 -17.12 -7.36 4.91
C ALA A 101 -16.40 -7.07 6.25
N LYS A 102 -15.44 -7.91 6.65
CA LYS A 102 -14.66 -7.67 7.88
C LYS A 102 -13.61 -6.59 7.63
N ALA A 103 -12.87 -6.67 6.52
CA ALA A 103 -11.87 -5.67 6.14
C ALA A 103 -12.49 -4.27 6.00
N GLY A 104 -13.63 -4.17 5.31
CA GLY A 104 -14.33 -2.90 5.09
C GLY A 104 -14.76 -2.21 6.38
N ARG A 105 -15.16 -2.98 7.41
CA ARG A 105 -15.48 -2.42 8.74
C ARG A 105 -14.25 -1.77 9.37
N LEU A 106 -13.09 -2.44 9.35
CA LEU A 106 -11.86 -1.89 9.92
C LEU A 106 -11.37 -0.67 9.14
N PHE A 107 -11.40 -0.71 7.80
CA PHE A 107 -11.05 0.46 6.98
C PHE A 107 -12.00 1.65 7.19
N SER A 108 -13.29 1.39 7.38
CA SER A 108 -14.26 2.44 7.71
C SER A 108 -13.96 3.09 9.05
N GLU A 109 -13.47 2.31 10.02
CA GLU A 109 -13.09 2.81 11.34
C GLU A 109 -11.80 3.63 11.27
N CYS A 110 -10.79 3.17 10.51
CA CYS A 110 -9.59 3.97 10.21
C CYS A 110 -9.98 5.32 9.59
N TRP A 111 -10.85 5.32 8.59
CA TRP A 111 -11.32 6.53 7.92
C TRP A 111 -12.13 7.45 8.84
N ARG A 112 -12.96 6.87 9.72
CA ARG A 112 -13.75 7.63 10.71
C ARG A 112 -12.87 8.36 11.72
N GLN A 113 -11.80 7.71 12.17
CA GLN A 113 -10.82 8.29 13.10
C GLN A 113 -9.87 9.28 12.41
N ASN A 114 -9.56 9.05 11.13
CA ASN A 114 -8.67 9.91 10.35
C ASN A 114 -9.20 10.13 8.93
N GLN A 115 -10.04 11.15 8.76
CA GLN A 115 -10.59 11.54 7.45
C GLN A 115 -9.53 12.17 6.51
N GLY A 116 -8.28 12.30 6.94
CA GLY A 116 -7.16 12.63 6.06
C GLY A 116 -6.53 11.39 5.42
N ASP A 117 -6.83 10.19 5.92
CA ASP A 117 -6.25 8.94 5.45
C ASP A 117 -6.95 8.42 4.19
N ARG A 118 -6.54 8.96 3.05
CA ARG A 118 -7.11 8.60 1.75
C ARG A 118 -6.93 7.12 1.40
N ALA A 119 -5.88 6.46 1.89
CA ALA A 119 -5.70 5.02 1.68
C ALA A 119 -6.81 4.22 2.37
N ALA A 120 -7.15 4.57 3.61
CA ALA A 120 -8.26 3.93 4.34
C ALA A 120 -9.59 4.09 3.60
N LYS A 121 -9.87 5.28 3.07
CA LYS A 121 -11.07 5.54 2.25
C LYS A 121 -11.14 4.63 1.03
N ILE A 122 -10.05 4.52 0.27
CA ILE A 122 -10.00 3.73 -0.96
C ILE A 122 -10.23 2.24 -0.68
N TYR A 123 -9.59 1.70 0.35
CA TYR A 123 -9.80 0.29 0.71
C TYR A 123 -11.22 0.04 1.22
N TRP A 124 -11.80 0.97 1.97
CA TRP A 124 -13.20 0.89 2.39
C TRP A 124 -14.16 0.87 1.19
N GLU A 125 -14.00 1.79 0.23
CA GLU A 125 -14.82 1.84 -0.99
C GLU A 125 -14.67 0.56 -1.83
N ARG A 126 -13.45 0.03 -1.97
CA ARG A 126 -13.20 -1.25 -2.67
C ARG A 126 -13.93 -2.42 -2.01
N CYS A 127 -13.93 -2.47 -0.67
CA CYS A 127 -14.66 -3.51 0.06
C CYS A 127 -16.17 -3.42 -0.21
N GLN A 128 -16.74 -2.21 -0.24
CA GLN A 128 -18.16 -2.03 -0.54
C GLN A 128 -18.50 -2.46 -1.96
N SER A 129 -17.76 -1.98 -2.96
CA SER A 129 -18.01 -2.34 -4.37
C SER A 129 -17.86 -3.84 -4.63
N GLY A 130 -16.90 -4.49 -3.97
CA GLY A 130 -16.70 -5.93 -4.10
C GLY A 130 -17.79 -6.77 -3.44
N LEU A 131 -18.47 -6.27 -2.39
CA LEU A 131 -19.61 -6.95 -1.79
C LEU A 131 -20.85 -6.90 -2.70
N VAL A 132 -21.12 -5.76 -3.32
CA VAL A 132 -22.24 -5.61 -4.27
C VAL A 132 -22.05 -6.55 -5.47
N ALA A 133 -20.83 -6.67 -5.99
CA ALA A 133 -20.54 -7.55 -7.13
C ALA A 133 -20.63 -9.06 -6.83
N THR A 134 -20.73 -9.48 -5.56
CA THR A 134 -20.90 -10.88 -5.17
C THR A 134 -22.37 -11.28 -4.94
N GLU A 135 -23.28 -10.31 -5.01
CA GLU A 135 -24.73 -10.52 -4.82
C GLU A 135 -25.49 -10.65 -6.16
N ASP A 136 -24.82 -10.43 -7.30
CA ASP A 136 -25.29 -10.64 -8.68
C ASP A 136 -24.80 -11.98 -9.26
#